data_AF-A0A0B7KNM4-F1
#
_entry.id   AF-A0A0B7KNM4-F1
#
_cell.length_a   1.000
_cell.length_b   1.000
_cell.length_c   1.000
_cell.angle_alpha   90.00
_cell.angle_beta   90.00
_cell.angle_gamma   90.00
#
_symmetry.space_group_name_H-M   'P 1'
#
loop_
_entity.id
_entity.type
_entity.pdbx_description
1 polymer ?
#
loop_
_entity_poly.entity_id
_entity_poly.type
_entity_poly.pdbx_seq_one_letter_code
_entity_poly.pdbx_strand_id
1 'polypeptide(L)'
;MDSISRVEYNIRDLSTRSVTLFPTKAQVSRDVRDVPLRPGTNEITILGLTPTVDEHSIKVEGNGAATIVDISIEPVPNHELFADVYPDSDDEEKSDEESDVEDVEVSESPELIAAKARVTELNDQVEIANEVVKSTELRKRYLNGYYNSLNPKHNIDIEKAMATYKDERIKAHQECLEAQELKSKLEPELQKAQAIRARLIKRHQREKTRANRETAKVRKRKSVERRNKELREQERVKEKNRIRADRESFWPKYCYAVHIKLEVGIATPAPSSVDVAMGEKDREMPQNVQKGESVAPEDVMLQSCDLILSYITGAACWQPSYDIQLDTTNCTGILCFDAQITNTTSETWERCKVTLSTSQAAFSGLVDAAPTLEPWNIILKPKGDGYGPDPLVKSREEVELRSRFWESQHPSFRSWTTCGHV
;
A
#
# COMPACT_ATOMS: atom_id res chain seq x y z
N MET A 1 -3.20 -36.28 47.02
CA MET A 1 -3.08 -34.88 46.56
C MET A 1 -3.48 -34.92 45.11
N ASP A 2 -4.74 -34.63 44.81
CA ASP A 2 -5.26 -34.75 43.44
C ASP A 2 -4.63 -33.63 42.62
N SER A 3 -3.70 -33.98 41.74
CA SER A 3 -3.01 -33.03 40.88
C SER A 3 -3.98 -32.57 39.78
N ILE A 4 -4.56 -31.38 39.96
CA ILE A 4 -5.42 -30.76 38.94
C ILE A 4 -4.55 -30.35 37.75
N SER A 5 -4.80 -30.95 36.59
CA SER A 5 -4.16 -30.56 35.33
C SER A 5 -4.87 -29.33 34.77
N ARG A 6 -4.14 -28.28 34.38
CA ARG A 6 -4.70 -27.07 33.77
C ARG A 6 -4.16 -26.89 32.37
N VAL A 7 -5.05 -26.67 31.41
CA VAL A 7 -4.70 -26.43 30.01
C VAL A 7 -5.50 -25.24 29.49
N GLU A 8 -4.84 -24.33 28.79
CA GLU A 8 -5.45 -23.14 28.20
C GLU A 8 -5.36 -23.21 26.68
N TYR A 9 -6.46 -22.89 26.00
CA TYR A 9 -6.57 -22.81 24.56
C TYR A 9 -7.12 -21.46 24.14
N ASN A 10 -6.60 -20.91 23.05
CA ASN A 10 -7.17 -19.74 22.41
C ASN A 10 -8.10 -20.15 21.28
N ILE A 11 -9.31 -19.57 21.21
CA ILE A 11 -10.29 -19.84 20.15
C ILE A 11 -9.74 -19.60 18.73
N ARG A 12 -8.76 -18.70 18.58
CA ARG A 12 -8.13 -18.38 17.29
C ARG A 12 -7.26 -19.51 16.75
N ASP A 13 -6.63 -20.26 17.65
CA ASP A 13 -5.80 -21.41 17.30
C ASP A 13 -6.63 -22.68 17.09
N LEU A 14 -7.91 -22.66 17.49
CA LEU A 14 -8.83 -23.78 17.32
C LEU A 14 -9.42 -23.83 15.91
N SER A 15 -9.36 -25.02 15.31
CA SER A 15 -9.92 -25.27 13.98
C SER A 15 -11.44 -25.19 13.96
N THR A 16 -12.01 -24.49 12.98
CA THR A 16 -13.46 -24.39 12.80
C THR A 16 -13.97 -25.55 11.96
N ARG A 17 -14.81 -26.40 12.56
CA ARG A 17 -15.44 -27.55 11.88
C ARG A 17 -16.52 -27.11 10.91
N SER A 18 -17.46 -26.30 11.38
CA SER A 18 -18.58 -25.83 10.56
C SER A 18 -19.20 -24.55 11.09
N VAL A 19 -19.71 -23.74 10.17
CA VAL A 19 -20.49 -22.54 10.47
C VAL A 19 -21.83 -22.63 9.74
N THR A 20 -22.92 -22.58 10.48
CA THR A 20 -24.27 -22.50 9.91
C THR A 20 -24.80 -21.08 10.10
N LEU A 21 -24.96 -20.35 9.00
CA LEU A 21 -25.49 -19.00 9.00
C LEU A 21 -27.01 -19.05 8.86
N PHE A 22 -27.69 -18.31 9.72
CA PHE A 22 -29.12 -18.04 9.67
C PHE A 22 -29.36 -16.55 9.36
N PRO A 23 -30.61 -16.13 9.09
CA PRO A 23 -30.91 -14.74 8.78
C PRO A 23 -30.56 -13.73 9.89
N THR A 24 -30.50 -14.17 11.14
CA THR A 24 -30.27 -13.30 12.31
C THR A 24 -29.11 -13.72 13.21
N LYS A 25 -28.58 -14.93 13.04
CA LYS A 25 -27.55 -15.50 13.92
C LYS A 25 -26.71 -16.53 13.18
N ALA A 26 -25.59 -16.91 13.77
CA ALA A 26 -24.75 -17.99 13.28
C ALA A 26 -24.54 -19.03 14.38
N GLN A 27 -24.51 -20.30 14.00
CA GLN A 27 -24.04 -21.38 14.85
C GLN A 27 -22.62 -21.76 14.39
N VAL A 28 -21.68 -21.76 15.33
CA VAL A 28 -20.28 -22.10 15.08
C VAL A 28 -19.94 -23.35 15.87
N SER A 29 -19.25 -24.30 15.22
CA SER A 29 -18.71 -25.49 15.85
C SER A 29 -17.20 -25.56 15.62
N ARG A 30 -16.43 -25.71 16.69
CA ARG A 30 -14.96 -25.73 16.72
C ARG A 30 -14.49 -27.07 17.28
N ASP A 31 -13.42 -27.60 16.70
CA ASP A 31 -12.77 -28.83 17.20
C ASP A 31 -11.59 -28.45 18.08
N VAL A 32 -11.55 -29.01 19.30
CA VAL A 32 -10.40 -29.01 20.20
C VAL A 32 -9.84 -30.42 20.21
N ARG A 33 -8.76 -30.65 19.45
CA ARG A 33 -8.19 -31.98 19.26
C ARG A 33 -7.04 -32.23 20.22
N ASP A 34 -6.82 -33.51 20.51
CA ASP A 34 -5.63 -33.98 21.23
C ASP A 34 -5.43 -33.32 22.60
N VAL A 35 -6.52 -33.10 23.36
CA VAL A 35 -6.42 -32.50 24.69
C VAL A 35 -5.69 -33.45 25.63
N PRO A 36 -4.55 -33.06 26.23
CA PRO A 36 -3.78 -33.96 27.09
C PRO A 36 -4.49 -34.15 28.43
N LEU A 37 -4.80 -35.40 28.75
CA LEU A 37 -5.49 -35.78 29.97
C LEU A 37 -4.54 -36.44 30.96
N ARG A 38 -4.62 -36.01 32.22
CA ARG A 38 -4.00 -36.69 33.36
C ARG A 38 -5.06 -37.44 34.15
N PRO A 39 -4.71 -38.54 34.83
CA PRO A 39 -5.64 -39.22 35.73
C PRO A 39 -6.12 -38.25 36.83
N GLY A 40 -7.43 -38.23 37.08
CA GLY A 40 -8.07 -37.29 38.01
C GLY A 40 -8.76 -36.11 37.32
N THR A 41 -8.83 -34.97 38.01
CA THR A 41 -9.51 -33.76 37.54
C THR A 41 -8.63 -32.94 36.61
N ASN A 42 -9.18 -32.59 35.44
CA ASN A 42 -8.54 -31.72 34.46
C ASN A 42 -9.43 -30.49 34.23
N GLU A 43 -8.85 -29.30 34.28
CA GLU A 43 -9.50 -28.03 34.01
C GLU A 43 -8.98 -27.50 32.67
N ILE A 44 -9.89 -27.29 31.72
CA ILE A 44 -9.58 -26.73 30.40
C ILE A 44 -10.22 -25.36 30.31
N THR A 45 -9.45 -24.36 29.92
CA THR A 45 -9.98 -23.00 29.70
C THR A 45 -9.83 -22.64 28.23
N ILE A 46 -10.95 -22.31 27.57
CA ILE A 46 -10.96 -21.79 26.21
C ILE A 46 -11.18 -20.27 26.29
N LEU A 47 -10.20 -19.50 25.84
CA LEU A 47 -10.15 -18.05 25.88
C LEU A 47 -10.50 -17.44 24.52
N GLY A 48 -11.03 -16.22 24.54
CA GLY A 48 -11.20 -15.39 23.34
C GLY A 48 -12.54 -15.52 22.62
N LEU A 49 -13.56 -16.15 23.23
CA LEU A 49 -14.90 -16.21 22.62
C LEU A 49 -15.48 -14.82 22.42
N THR A 50 -16.12 -14.62 21.26
CA THR A 50 -16.73 -13.34 20.90
C THR A 50 -17.70 -12.84 21.97
N PRO A 51 -17.71 -11.54 22.31
CA PRO A 51 -18.68 -10.96 23.25
C PRO A 51 -20.13 -11.03 22.75
N THR A 52 -20.34 -11.36 21.49
CA THR A 52 -21.65 -11.46 20.84
C THR A 52 -22.23 -12.88 20.87
N VAL A 53 -21.58 -13.79 21.62
CA VAL A 53 -22.04 -15.15 21.85
C VAL A 53 -23.24 -15.14 22.80
N ASP A 54 -24.20 -16.05 22.56
CA ASP A 54 -25.26 -16.33 23.50
C ASP A 54 -24.74 -17.32 24.57
N GLU A 55 -24.59 -16.86 25.81
CA GLU A 55 -24.05 -17.63 26.94
C GLU A 55 -24.78 -18.97 27.13
N HIS A 56 -26.10 -19.00 26.94
CA HIS A 56 -26.92 -20.21 27.13
C HIS A 56 -26.84 -21.19 25.96
N SER A 57 -26.23 -20.78 24.85
CA SER A 57 -26.10 -21.60 23.64
C SER A 57 -24.83 -22.44 23.61
N ILE A 58 -23.88 -22.18 24.52
CA ILE A 58 -22.58 -22.85 24.57
C ILE A 58 -22.77 -24.31 24.98
N LYS A 59 -22.26 -25.22 24.15
CA LYS A 59 -22.30 -26.66 24.34
C LYS A 59 -20.93 -27.25 24.08
N VAL A 60 -20.53 -28.19 24.92
CA VAL A 60 -19.29 -28.95 24.76
C VAL A 60 -19.65 -30.41 24.63
N GLU A 61 -19.27 -31.02 23.52
CA GLU A 61 -19.36 -32.46 23.31
C GLU A 61 -17.95 -33.04 23.47
N GLY A 62 -17.81 -34.15 24.19
CA GLY A 62 -16.52 -34.82 24.37
C GLY A 62 -16.54 -36.23 23.81
N ASN A 63 -15.48 -36.60 23.09
CA ASN A 63 -15.28 -37.94 22.58
C ASN A 63 -13.95 -38.49 23.13
N GLY A 64 -14.01 -39.47 24.02
CA GLY A 64 -12.83 -40.04 24.67
C GLY A 64 -13.12 -40.68 26.01
N ALA A 65 -12.06 -40.97 26.78
CA ALA A 65 -12.13 -41.65 28.08
C ALA A 65 -12.44 -40.73 29.28
N ALA A 66 -12.76 -39.46 29.03
CA ALA A 66 -13.05 -38.46 30.07
C ALA A 66 -14.54 -38.07 30.08
N THR A 67 -15.07 -37.77 31.26
CA THR A 67 -16.45 -37.28 31.43
C THR A 67 -16.44 -35.79 31.78
N ILE A 68 -17.33 -35.01 31.16
CA ILE A 68 -17.51 -33.58 31.47
C ILE A 68 -18.31 -33.45 32.77
N VAL A 69 -17.71 -32.83 33.78
CA VAL A 69 -18.31 -32.62 35.10
C VAL A 69 -19.05 -31.29 35.14
N ASP A 70 -18.44 -30.23 34.63
CA ASP A 70 -18.93 -28.86 34.77
C ASP A 70 -18.45 -27.99 33.60
N ILE A 71 -19.27 -27.00 33.24
CA ILE A 71 -18.98 -25.99 32.22
C ILE A 71 -19.39 -24.63 32.82
N SER A 72 -18.42 -23.75 33.05
CA SER A 72 -18.66 -22.38 33.50
C SER A 72 -18.17 -21.37 32.48
N ILE A 73 -18.83 -20.21 32.43
CA ILE A 73 -18.56 -19.15 31.47
C ILE A 73 -18.31 -17.86 32.26
N GLU A 74 -17.21 -17.18 31.98
CA GLU A 74 -16.85 -15.93 32.65
C GLU A 74 -16.49 -14.85 31.63
N PRO A 75 -17.02 -13.62 31.75
CA PRO A 75 -16.56 -12.49 30.96
C PRO A 75 -15.20 -12.02 31.48
N VAL A 76 -14.18 -12.05 30.62
CA VAL A 76 -12.81 -11.67 30.94
C VAL A 76 -12.38 -10.49 30.06
N PRO A 77 -11.60 -9.52 30.56
CA PRO A 77 -10.98 -8.52 29.71
C PRO A 77 -10.17 -9.18 28.59
N ASN A 78 -10.20 -8.60 27.39
CA ASN A 78 -9.39 -9.12 26.30
C ASN A 78 -7.91 -8.87 26.62
N HIS A 79 -7.19 -9.94 26.97
CA HIS A 79 -5.75 -9.90 27.27
C HIS A 79 -4.90 -9.96 25.99
N GLU A 80 -5.50 -10.24 24.83
CA GLU A 80 -4.79 -10.18 23.56
C GLU A 80 -4.57 -8.73 23.14
N LEU A 81 -3.34 -8.44 22.75
CA LEU A 81 -2.97 -7.14 22.21
C LEU A 81 -3.23 -7.13 20.70
N PHE A 82 -3.92 -6.11 20.23
CA PHE A 82 -4.17 -5.90 18.80
C PHE A 82 -2.87 -5.91 17.97
N ALA A 83 -1.81 -5.30 18.51
CA ALA A 83 -0.52 -5.18 17.85
C ALA A 83 0.20 -6.52 17.66
N ASP A 84 0.00 -7.50 18.56
CA ASP A 84 0.64 -8.81 18.46
C ASP A 84 -0.01 -9.67 17.38
N VAL A 85 -1.33 -9.51 17.20
CA VAL A 85 -2.11 -10.28 16.22
C VAL A 85 -2.09 -9.64 14.84
N TYR A 86 -2.09 -8.31 14.78
CA TYR A 86 -1.99 -7.55 13.54
C TYR A 86 -0.74 -6.66 13.59
N PRO A 87 0.47 -7.25 13.49
CA PRO A 87 1.70 -6.48 13.48
C PRO A 87 1.71 -5.53 12.29
N ASP A 88 2.17 -4.30 12.51
CA ASP A 88 2.55 -3.42 11.43
C ASP A 88 3.75 -4.06 10.74
N SER A 89 3.57 -4.57 9.52
CA SER A 89 4.71 -5.05 8.75
C SER A 89 5.62 -3.84 8.43
N ASP A 90 6.67 -3.69 9.22
CA ASP A 90 7.71 -2.64 9.13
C ASP A 90 8.71 -2.94 8.00
N ASP A 91 8.19 -3.17 6.79
CA ASP A 91 9.01 -3.16 5.57
C ASP A 91 8.81 -1.83 4.85
N GLU A 92 9.11 -0.71 5.52
CA GLU A 92 9.19 0.61 4.87
C GLU A 92 10.40 1.42 5.32
N GLU A 93 11.60 0.91 5.04
CA GLU A 93 12.75 1.80 4.81
C GLU A 93 13.60 1.28 3.66
N LYS A 94 13.12 1.48 2.42
CA LYS A 94 14.06 1.66 1.30
C LYS A 94 14.33 3.14 1.16
N SER A 95 15.35 3.58 1.89
CA SER A 95 16.10 4.80 1.61
C SER A 95 16.67 4.67 0.20
N ASP A 96 15.91 5.13 -0.79
CA ASP A 96 16.42 5.29 -2.14
C ASP A 96 17.38 6.48 -2.11
N GLU A 97 18.68 6.21 -1.97
CA GLU A 97 19.73 7.20 -2.18
C GLU A 97 19.63 7.72 -3.62
N GLU A 98 18.97 8.87 -3.80
CA GLU A 98 18.77 9.47 -5.09
C GLU A 98 20.06 10.12 -5.60
N SER A 99 20.59 9.60 -6.70
CA SER A 99 21.65 10.25 -7.46
C SER A 99 21.07 11.48 -8.18
N ASP A 100 21.49 12.67 -7.75
CA ASP A 100 21.20 13.91 -8.46
C ASP A 100 21.83 13.88 -9.85
N VAL A 101 21.06 14.29 -10.86
CA VAL A 101 21.57 14.41 -12.23
C VAL A 101 22.29 15.75 -12.33
N GLU A 102 23.62 15.71 -12.36
CA GLU A 102 24.44 16.90 -12.54
C GLU A 102 24.16 17.59 -13.89
N ASP A 103 24.33 18.91 -13.90
CA ASP A 103 24.23 19.69 -15.13
C ASP A 103 25.40 19.37 -16.07
N VAL A 104 25.09 19.01 -17.31
CA VAL A 104 26.11 18.66 -18.31
C VAL A 104 26.78 19.93 -18.83
N GLU A 105 27.99 20.22 -18.36
CA GLU A 105 28.86 21.22 -18.96
C GLU A 105 29.44 20.70 -20.28
N VAL A 106 28.89 21.18 -21.40
CA VAL A 106 29.49 20.94 -22.71
C VAL A 106 30.73 21.83 -22.83
N SER A 107 31.92 21.23 -22.78
CA SER A 107 33.19 21.93 -22.97
C SER A 107 33.31 22.52 -24.38
N GLU A 108 34.04 23.63 -24.51
CA GLU A 108 34.32 24.22 -25.83
C GLU A 108 35.13 23.24 -26.69
N SER A 109 34.79 23.10 -27.97
CA SER A 109 35.55 22.24 -28.87
C SER A 109 36.95 22.82 -29.10
N PRO A 110 38.00 21.97 -29.26
CA PRO A 110 39.36 22.46 -29.52
C PRO A 110 39.43 23.30 -30.81
N GLU A 111 38.58 22.98 -31.80
CA GLU A 111 38.41 23.77 -33.03
C GLU A 111 37.87 25.18 -32.76
N LEU A 112 36.91 25.33 -31.83
CA LEU A 112 36.35 26.63 -31.46
C LEU A 112 37.38 27.50 -30.73
N ILE A 113 38.16 26.89 -29.83
CA ILE A 113 39.26 27.56 -29.12
C ILE A 113 40.31 28.04 -30.13
N ALA A 114 40.74 27.15 -31.04
CA ALA A 114 41.70 27.49 -32.10
C ALA A 114 41.17 28.60 -33.03
N ALA A 115 39.89 28.57 -33.40
CA ALA A 115 39.27 29.61 -34.22
C ALA A 115 39.17 30.96 -33.49
N LYS A 116 38.91 30.97 -32.18
CA LYS A 116 38.96 32.21 -31.36
C LYS A 116 40.37 32.79 -31.34
N ALA A 117 41.38 31.95 -31.06
CA ALA A 117 42.79 32.35 -31.04
C ALA A 117 43.26 32.88 -32.41
N ARG A 118 42.82 32.27 -33.52
CA ARG A 118 43.16 32.73 -34.86
C ARG A 118 42.56 34.10 -35.19
N VAL A 119 41.33 34.38 -34.72
CA VAL A 119 40.71 35.69 -34.89
C VAL A 119 41.42 36.75 -34.06
N THR A 120 41.84 36.45 -32.83
CA THR A 120 42.61 37.41 -32.02
C THR A 120 43.94 37.73 -32.67
N GLU A 121 44.69 36.71 -33.10
CA GLU A 121 45.98 36.89 -33.78
C GLU A 121 45.88 37.77 -35.05
N LEU A 122 44.90 37.49 -35.92
CA LEU A 122 44.68 38.29 -37.13
C LEU A 122 44.22 39.71 -36.82
N ASN A 123 43.43 39.90 -35.75
CA ASN A 123 42.99 41.22 -35.32
C ASN A 123 44.17 42.06 -34.80
N ASP A 124 45.07 41.46 -34.02
CA ASP A 124 46.28 42.10 -33.53
C ASP A 124 47.20 42.53 -34.69
N GLN A 125 47.36 41.67 -35.71
CA GLN A 125 48.13 42.00 -36.92
C GLN A 125 47.51 43.17 -37.71
N VAL A 126 46.18 43.20 -37.83
CA VAL A 126 45.47 44.32 -38.46
C VAL A 126 45.61 45.60 -37.64
N GLU A 127 45.57 45.52 -36.31
CA GLU A 127 45.75 46.66 -35.42
C GLU A 127 47.15 47.25 -35.52
N ILE A 128 48.19 46.41 -35.54
CA ILE A 128 49.59 46.83 -35.77
C ILE A 128 49.72 47.55 -37.11
N ALA A 129 49.19 46.97 -38.20
CA ALA A 129 49.25 47.60 -39.53
C ALA A 129 48.50 48.95 -39.55
N ASN A 130 47.34 49.04 -38.89
CA ASN A 130 46.60 50.29 -38.75
C ASN A 130 47.38 51.36 -37.98
N GLU A 131 48.10 50.98 -36.93
CA GLU A 131 48.91 51.92 -36.16
C GLU A 131 50.10 52.45 -36.96
N VAL A 132 50.73 51.60 -37.79
CA VAL A 132 51.78 52.05 -38.72
C VAL A 132 51.22 53.04 -39.75
N VAL A 133 50.03 52.78 -40.30
CA VAL A 133 49.37 53.74 -41.21
C VAL A 133 49.10 55.08 -40.50
N LYS A 134 48.52 55.06 -39.29
CA LYS A 134 48.27 56.28 -38.52
C LYS A 134 49.56 57.04 -38.18
N SER A 135 50.59 56.31 -37.73
CA SER A 135 51.89 56.87 -37.37
C SER A 135 52.57 57.55 -38.56
N THR A 136 52.58 56.90 -39.72
CA THR A 136 53.16 57.47 -40.95
C THR A 136 52.36 58.65 -41.49
N GLU A 137 51.03 58.64 -41.39
CA GLU A 137 50.19 59.80 -41.70
C GLU A 137 50.50 60.99 -40.79
N LEU A 138 50.66 60.74 -39.49
CA LEU A 138 51.01 61.77 -38.52
C LEU A 138 52.41 62.34 -38.80
N ARG A 139 53.41 61.48 -39.08
CA ARG A 139 54.77 61.91 -39.47
C ARG A 139 54.77 62.78 -40.73
N LYS A 140 53.97 62.43 -41.74
CA LYS A 140 53.78 63.26 -42.95
C LYS A 140 53.16 64.62 -42.61
N ARG A 141 52.18 64.67 -41.70
CA ARG A 141 51.58 65.94 -41.23
C ARG A 141 52.61 66.81 -40.52
N TYR A 142 53.42 66.24 -39.62
CA TYR A 142 54.48 66.96 -38.94
C TYR A 142 55.53 67.50 -39.91
N LEU A 143 55.97 66.68 -40.88
CA LEU A 143 56.92 67.10 -41.93
C LEU A 143 56.36 68.28 -42.75
N ASN A 144 55.08 68.24 -43.14
CA ASN A 144 54.44 69.36 -43.84
C ASN A 144 54.40 70.63 -42.97
N GLY A 145 54.05 70.49 -41.68
CA GLY A 145 54.00 71.60 -40.74
C GLY A 145 55.36 72.25 -40.51
N TYR A 146 56.40 71.42 -40.34
CA TYR A 146 57.78 71.89 -40.25
C TYR A 146 58.18 72.66 -41.50
N TYR A 147 57.95 72.09 -42.70
CA TYR A 147 58.26 72.74 -43.97
C TYR A 147 57.59 74.12 -44.12
N ASN A 148 56.30 74.20 -43.79
CA ASN A 148 55.54 75.45 -43.86
C ASN A 148 56.03 76.52 -42.86
N SER A 149 56.79 76.14 -41.84
CA SER A 149 57.33 77.03 -40.81
C SER A 149 58.78 77.51 -41.07
N LEU A 150 59.45 77.01 -42.13
CA LEU A 150 60.79 77.48 -42.50
C LEU A 150 60.74 78.97 -42.90
N ASN A 151 61.38 79.82 -42.10
CA ASN A 151 61.43 81.27 -42.31
C ASN A 151 62.66 81.67 -43.14
N PRO A 152 62.52 82.49 -44.21
CA PRO A 152 63.65 82.97 -45.02
C PRO A 152 64.69 83.82 -44.28
N LYS A 153 64.40 84.24 -43.04
CA LYS A 153 65.27 85.09 -42.21
C LYS A 153 66.36 84.33 -41.46
N HIS A 154 66.27 83.01 -41.36
CA HIS A 154 67.35 82.18 -40.82
C HIS A 154 68.25 81.69 -41.95
N ASN A 155 69.57 81.70 -41.74
CA ASN A 155 70.60 81.24 -42.67
C ASN A 155 70.58 79.71 -42.85
N ILE A 156 69.43 79.19 -43.30
CA ILE A 156 69.16 77.77 -43.50
C ILE A 156 69.44 77.44 -44.96
N ASP A 157 70.25 76.41 -45.18
CA ASP A 157 70.53 75.86 -46.51
C ASP A 157 69.28 75.17 -47.07
N ILE A 158 68.52 75.91 -47.89
CA ILE A 158 67.21 75.49 -48.45
C ILE A 158 67.34 74.21 -49.27
N GLU A 159 68.44 74.03 -49.99
CA GLU A 159 68.66 72.89 -50.87
C GLU A 159 68.82 71.59 -50.07
N LYS A 160 69.59 71.65 -48.97
CA LYS A 160 69.70 70.53 -48.03
C LYS A 160 68.39 70.25 -47.29
N ALA A 161 67.64 71.28 -46.89
CA ALA A 161 66.34 71.12 -46.23
C ALA A 161 65.30 70.45 -47.15
N MET A 162 65.31 70.77 -48.44
CA MET A 162 64.43 70.15 -49.44
C MET A 162 64.79 68.69 -49.73
N ALA A 163 66.09 68.37 -49.80
CA ALA A 163 66.57 67.01 -49.98
C ALA A 163 66.16 66.11 -48.81
N THR A 164 66.44 66.54 -47.57
CA THR A 164 66.08 65.79 -46.36
C THR A 164 64.57 65.61 -46.20
N TYR A 165 63.77 66.64 -46.50
CA TYR A 165 62.31 66.52 -46.50
C TYR A 165 61.81 65.52 -47.55
N LYS A 166 62.36 65.57 -48.77
CA LYS A 166 62.00 64.65 -49.84
C LYS A 166 62.31 63.20 -49.46
N ASP A 167 63.49 62.95 -48.91
CA ASP A 167 63.92 61.61 -48.51
C ASP A 167 63.06 61.05 -47.38
N GLU A 168 62.81 61.84 -46.32
CA GLU A 168 61.97 61.44 -45.19
C GLU A 168 60.50 61.25 -45.59
N ARG A 169 59.99 62.05 -46.53
CA ARG A 169 58.64 61.89 -47.08
C ARG A 169 58.51 60.64 -47.94
N ILE A 170 59.54 60.31 -48.74
CA ILE A 170 59.57 59.08 -49.55
C ILE A 170 59.58 57.85 -48.63
N LYS A 171 60.43 57.82 -47.60
CA LYS A 171 60.47 56.73 -46.61
C LYS A 171 59.13 56.54 -45.91
N ALA A 172 58.55 57.62 -45.36
CA ALA A 172 57.24 57.56 -44.69
C ALA A 172 56.09 57.21 -45.66
N HIS A 173 56.23 57.48 -46.96
CA HIS A 173 55.27 57.07 -47.97
C HIS A 173 55.38 55.58 -48.30
N GLN A 174 56.60 55.06 -48.43
CA GLN A 174 56.87 53.63 -48.65
C GLN A 174 56.35 52.78 -47.47
N GLU A 175 56.70 53.15 -46.23
CA GLU A 175 56.20 52.47 -45.01
C GLU A 175 54.66 52.43 -44.94
N CYS A 176 54.01 53.52 -45.38
CA CYS A 176 52.55 53.61 -45.43
C CYS A 176 51.94 52.71 -46.50
N LEU A 177 52.57 52.58 -47.67
CA LEU A 177 52.11 51.71 -48.75
C LEU A 177 52.25 50.24 -48.34
N GLU A 178 53.39 49.87 -47.75
CA GLU A 178 53.63 48.51 -47.24
C GLU A 178 52.61 48.14 -46.16
N ALA A 179 52.34 49.03 -45.21
CA ALA A 179 51.33 48.81 -44.18
C ALA A 179 49.90 48.72 -44.75
N GLN A 180 49.56 49.51 -45.78
CA GLN A 180 48.27 49.42 -46.47
C GLN A 180 48.11 48.11 -47.25
N GLU A 181 49.17 47.62 -47.89
CA GLU A 181 49.15 46.34 -48.61
C GLU A 181 48.97 45.17 -47.64
N LEU A 182 49.70 45.17 -46.52
CA LEU A 182 49.55 44.17 -45.45
C LEU A 182 48.12 44.19 -44.88
N LYS A 183 47.59 45.37 -44.58
CA LYS A 183 46.20 45.53 -44.14
C LYS A 183 45.20 44.96 -45.14
N SER A 184 45.33 45.29 -46.43
CA SER A 184 44.44 44.78 -47.48
C SER A 184 44.50 43.26 -47.65
N LYS A 185 45.63 42.61 -47.32
CA LYS A 185 45.77 41.15 -47.33
C LYS A 185 45.16 40.50 -46.08
N LEU A 186 45.33 41.13 -44.91
CA LEU A 186 44.87 40.60 -43.62
C LEU A 186 43.36 40.73 -43.41
N GLU A 187 42.72 41.80 -43.89
CA GLU A 187 41.27 42.03 -43.75
C GLU A 187 40.39 40.87 -44.28
N PRO A 188 40.59 40.33 -45.49
CA PRO A 188 39.79 39.20 -45.98
C PRO A 188 40.08 37.90 -45.23
N GLU A 189 41.31 37.69 -44.73
CA GLU A 189 41.64 36.54 -43.89
C GLU A 189 40.93 36.61 -42.54
N LEU A 190 40.90 37.80 -41.93
CA LEU A 190 40.17 38.07 -40.70
C LEU A 190 38.67 37.82 -40.89
N GLN A 191 38.07 38.28 -41.99
CA GLN A 191 36.65 38.02 -42.29
C GLN A 191 36.36 36.51 -42.42
N LYS A 192 37.21 35.75 -43.11
CA LYS A 192 37.08 34.28 -43.22
C LYS A 192 37.19 33.61 -41.85
N ALA A 193 38.18 34.00 -41.04
CA ALA A 193 38.37 33.46 -39.70
C ALA A 193 37.18 33.79 -38.78
N GLN A 194 36.62 35.00 -38.86
CA GLN A 194 35.41 35.41 -38.14
C GLN A 194 34.18 34.60 -38.55
N ALA A 195 34.01 34.32 -39.86
CA ALA A 195 32.92 33.48 -40.36
C ALA A 195 33.02 32.03 -39.84
N ILE A 196 34.24 31.46 -39.82
CA ILE A 196 34.50 30.13 -39.25
C ILE A 196 34.19 30.11 -37.75
N ARG A 197 34.67 31.12 -36.99
CA ARG A 197 34.37 31.27 -35.56
C ARG A 197 32.86 31.33 -35.31
N ALA A 198 32.13 32.16 -36.06
CA ALA A 198 30.68 32.28 -35.91
C ALA A 198 29.94 30.96 -36.18
N ARG A 199 30.37 30.20 -37.19
CA ARG A 199 29.82 28.88 -37.51
C ARG A 199 30.05 27.88 -36.36
N LEU A 200 31.26 27.86 -35.79
CA LEU A 200 31.61 26.97 -34.68
C LEU A 200 30.87 27.34 -33.38
N ILE A 201 30.73 28.63 -33.07
CA ILE A 201 29.91 29.11 -31.92
C ILE A 201 28.47 28.62 -32.06
N LYS A 202 27.88 28.76 -33.25
CA LYS A 202 26.50 28.31 -33.50
C LYS A 202 26.35 26.80 -33.34
N ARG A 203 27.36 26.02 -33.72
CA ARG A 203 27.39 24.56 -33.51
C ARG A 203 27.44 24.22 -32.01
N HIS A 204 28.37 24.82 -31.28
CA HIS A 204 28.51 24.60 -29.84
C HIS A 204 27.24 24.98 -29.05
N GLN A 205 26.61 26.12 -29.39
CA GLN A 205 25.33 26.52 -28.79
C GLN A 205 24.19 25.52 -29.08
N ARG A 206 24.14 24.93 -30.28
CA ARG A 206 23.16 23.89 -30.63
C ARG A 206 23.39 22.60 -29.82
N GLU A 207 24.65 22.20 -29.64
CA GLU A 207 25.01 21.03 -28.83
C GLU A 207 24.66 21.27 -27.35
N LYS A 208 25.02 22.42 -26.79
CA LYS A 208 24.66 22.82 -25.42
C LYS A 208 23.16 22.88 -25.19
N THR A 209 22.40 23.50 -26.08
CA THR A 209 20.93 23.56 -25.96
C THR A 209 20.28 22.19 -26.10
N ARG A 210 20.84 21.28 -26.90
CA ARG A 210 20.37 19.89 -27.00
C ARG A 210 20.64 19.13 -25.70
N ALA A 211 21.87 19.20 -25.18
CA ALA A 211 22.24 18.56 -23.92
C ALA A 211 21.33 19.03 -22.77
N ASN A 212 21.15 20.35 -22.61
CA ASN A 212 20.28 20.92 -21.58
C ASN A 212 18.81 20.50 -21.73
N ARG A 213 18.32 20.32 -22.96
CA ARG A 213 16.96 19.81 -23.19
C ARG A 213 16.83 18.33 -22.82
N GLU A 214 17.88 17.53 -23.04
CA GLU A 214 17.91 16.12 -22.69
C GLU A 214 17.98 15.95 -21.15
N THR A 215 18.86 16.69 -20.46
CA THR A 215 18.93 16.69 -18.98
C THR A 215 17.63 17.18 -18.35
N ALA A 216 17.02 18.26 -18.88
CA ALA A 216 15.74 18.77 -18.39
C ALA A 216 14.59 17.74 -18.57
N LYS A 217 14.58 16.98 -19.68
CA LYS A 217 13.60 15.90 -19.88
C LYS A 217 13.79 14.78 -18.87
N VAL A 218 15.04 14.38 -18.58
CA VAL A 218 15.36 13.37 -17.56
C VAL A 218 14.93 13.85 -16.17
N ARG A 219 15.27 15.09 -15.79
CA ARG A 219 14.87 15.69 -14.50
C ARG A 219 13.35 15.76 -14.35
N LYS A 220 12.62 16.15 -15.40
CA LYS A 220 11.15 16.16 -15.39
C LYS A 220 10.56 14.76 -15.24
N ARG A 221 11.14 13.75 -15.92
CA ARG A 221 10.71 12.34 -15.77
C ARG A 221 10.92 11.84 -14.36
N LYS A 222 12.13 12.02 -13.79
CA LYS A 222 12.44 11.65 -12.39
C LYS A 222 11.53 12.34 -11.38
N SER A 223 11.25 13.64 -11.55
CA SER A 223 10.33 14.38 -10.67
C SER A 223 8.88 13.87 -10.74
N VAL A 224 8.39 13.52 -11.94
CA VAL A 224 7.06 12.92 -12.10
C VAL A 224 7.02 11.52 -11.50
N GLU A 225 8.07 10.73 -11.67
CA GLU A 225 8.21 9.40 -11.08
C GLU A 225 8.22 9.45 -9.56
N ARG A 226 9.01 10.37 -8.96
CA ARG A 226 9.04 10.62 -7.51
C ARG A 226 7.66 11.00 -6.98
N ARG A 227 6.99 11.97 -7.62
CA ARG A 227 5.62 12.38 -7.24
C ARG A 227 4.64 11.21 -7.33
N ASN A 228 4.73 10.37 -8.35
CA ASN A 228 3.86 9.21 -8.50
C ASN A 228 4.17 8.13 -7.45
N LYS A 229 5.45 7.95 -7.07
CA LYS A 229 5.86 7.04 -6.00
C LYS A 229 5.31 7.51 -4.65
N GLU A 230 5.50 8.79 -4.31
CA GLU A 230 4.96 9.42 -3.10
C GLU A 230 3.43 9.29 -3.02
N LEU A 231 2.71 9.53 -4.13
CA LEU A 231 1.25 9.38 -4.15
C LEU A 231 0.82 7.93 -3.91
N ARG A 232 1.49 6.95 -4.53
CA ARG A 232 1.19 5.52 -4.32
C ARG A 232 1.45 5.10 -2.88
N GLU A 233 2.54 5.58 -2.30
CA GLU A 233 2.91 5.30 -0.91
C GLU A 233 1.91 5.92 0.06
N GLN A 234 1.48 7.16 -0.17
CA GLN A 234 0.41 7.80 0.59
C GLN A 234 -0.92 7.04 0.47
N GLU A 235 -1.30 6.56 -0.72
CA GLU A 235 -2.48 5.72 -0.91
C GLU A 235 -2.35 4.40 -0.15
N ARG A 236 -1.18 3.76 -0.20
CA ARG A 236 -0.89 2.51 0.52
C ARG A 236 -0.97 2.68 2.03
N VAL A 237 -0.41 3.77 2.57
CA VAL A 237 -0.48 4.12 3.99
C VAL A 237 -1.92 4.44 4.40
N LYS A 238 -2.66 5.21 3.60
CA LYS A 238 -4.08 5.48 3.86
C LYS A 238 -4.91 4.21 3.87
N GLU A 239 -4.70 3.32 2.90
CA GLU A 239 -5.39 2.03 2.82
C GLU A 239 -5.03 1.14 4.02
N LYS A 240 -3.74 1.06 4.38
CA LYS A 240 -3.27 0.34 5.58
C LYS A 240 -3.93 0.89 6.84
N ASN A 241 -3.98 2.21 7.00
CA ASN A 241 -4.63 2.87 8.12
C ASN A 241 -6.15 2.65 8.14
N ARG A 242 -6.81 2.63 6.98
CA ARG A 242 -8.24 2.30 6.88
C ARG A 242 -8.50 0.87 7.34
N ILE A 243 -7.75 -0.10 6.80
CA ILE A 243 -7.86 -1.51 7.19
C ILE A 243 -7.57 -1.68 8.68
N ARG A 244 -6.57 -0.96 9.21
CA ARG A 244 -6.26 -0.97 10.64
C ARG A 244 -7.41 -0.42 11.47
N ALA A 245 -7.97 0.73 11.11
CA ALA A 245 -9.11 1.33 11.80
C ALA A 245 -10.36 0.41 11.75
N ASP A 246 -10.60 -0.23 10.60
CA ASP A 246 -11.67 -1.23 10.44
C ASP A 246 -11.43 -2.40 11.40
N ARG A 247 -10.20 -2.97 11.43
CA ARG A 247 -9.84 -4.06 12.35
C ARG A 247 -9.94 -3.66 13.83
N GLU A 248 -9.50 -2.47 14.18
CA GLU A 248 -9.61 -1.91 15.55
C GLU A 248 -11.07 -1.72 15.96
N SER A 249 -11.94 -1.33 15.01
CA SER A 249 -13.38 -1.19 15.25
C SER A 249 -14.05 -2.53 15.58
N PHE A 250 -13.54 -3.64 15.06
CA PHE A 250 -14.04 -4.99 15.36
C PHE A 250 -13.28 -5.64 16.53
N TRP A 251 -12.32 -4.97 17.15
CA TRP A 251 -11.55 -5.56 18.24
C TRP A 251 -12.35 -5.55 19.55
N PRO A 252 -12.63 -6.71 20.15
CA PRO A 252 -13.45 -6.77 21.35
C PRO A 252 -12.66 -6.31 22.59
N LYS A 253 -13.30 -5.50 23.46
CA LYS A 253 -12.72 -5.05 24.74
C LYS A 253 -12.78 -6.13 25.83
N TYR A 254 -13.76 -7.02 25.74
CA TYR A 254 -13.96 -8.16 26.63
C TYR A 254 -14.29 -9.38 25.77
N CYS A 255 -13.92 -10.56 26.25
CA CYS A 255 -14.19 -11.85 25.62
C CYS A 255 -14.74 -12.81 26.68
N TYR A 256 -15.39 -13.88 26.27
CA TYR A 256 -15.79 -14.92 27.20
C TYR A 256 -14.68 -15.98 27.33
N ALA A 257 -14.49 -16.47 28.54
CA ALA A 257 -13.70 -17.64 28.86
C ALA A 257 -14.64 -18.78 29.23
N VAL A 258 -14.46 -19.95 28.60
CA VAL A 258 -15.21 -21.17 28.92
C VAL A 258 -14.30 -22.10 29.69
N HIS A 259 -14.66 -22.39 30.94
CA HIS A 259 -13.95 -23.33 31.80
C HIS A 259 -14.70 -24.66 31.80
N ILE A 260 -13.99 -25.72 31.44
CA ILE A 260 -14.53 -27.06 31.32
C ILE A 260 -13.78 -27.93 32.34
N LYS A 261 -14.52 -28.55 33.25
CA LYS A 261 -13.95 -29.53 34.18
C LYS A 261 -14.22 -30.94 33.65
N LEU A 262 -13.15 -31.68 33.44
CA LEU A 262 -13.18 -33.08 33.03
C LEU A 262 -12.68 -33.97 34.16
N GLU A 263 -13.28 -35.13 34.29
CA GLU A 263 -12.81 -36.19 35.18
C GLU A 263 -12.45 -37.42 34.37
N VAL A 264 -11.22 -37.91 34.58
CA VAL A 264 -10.72 -39.14 33.97
C VAL A 264 -10.77 -40.23 35.03
N GLY A 265 -11.76 -41.10 34.91
CA GLY A 265 -11.86 -42.28 35.77
C GLY A 265 -10.70 -43.23 35.49
N ILE A 266 -10.03 -43.70 36.54
CA ILE A 266 -9.14 -44.86 36.44
C ILE A 266 -10.05 -46.03 36.05
N ALA A 267 -10.02 -46.43 34.78
CA ALA A 267 -10.85 -47.53 34.29
C ALA A 267 -10.56 -48.80 35.11
N THR A 268 -11.47 -49.15 36.01
CA THR A 268 -11.57 -50.50 36.54
C THR A 268 -12.23 -51.31 35.43
N PRO A 269 -11.60 -52.35 34.86
CA PRO A 269 -12.24 -53.13 33.80
C PRO A 269 -13.43 -53.85 34.42
N ALA A 270 -14.64 -53.42 34.07
CA ALA A 270 -15.85 -54.17 34.40
C ALA A 270 -15.75 -55.55 33.71
N PRO A 271 -16.06 -56.65 34.42
CA PRO A 271 -16.02 -57.97 33.83
C PRO A 271 -17.08 -58.05 32.73
N SER A 272 -16.64 -58.47 31.55
CA SER A 272 -17.49 -58.88 30.44
C SER A 272 -18.61 -59.81 30.93
N SER A 273 -19.85 -59.46 30.61
CA SER A 273 -20.97 -60.39 30.68
C SER A 273 -20.60 -61.66 29.92
N VAL A 274 -20.47 -62.75 30.65
CA VAL A 274 -20.37 -64.11 30.12
C VAL A 274 -21.76 -64.50 29.62
N ASP A 275 -21.99 -64.35 28.32
CA ASP A 275 -23.01 -65.13 27.64
C ASP A 275 -22.51 -66.57 27.49
N VAL A 276 -23.20 -67.47 28.18
CA VAL A 276 -23.01 -68.92 28.10
C VAL A 276 -23.65 -69.42 26.81
N ALA A 277 -22.84 -69.94 25.89
CA ALA A 277 -23.29 -70.86 24.85
C ALA A 277 -22.22 -71.94 24.62
N MET A 278 -22.56 -73.18 24.98
CA MET A 278 -21.79 -74.40 24.73
C MET A 278 -21.81 -74.75 23.24
N GLY A 279 -20.67 -75.18 22.69
CA GLY A 279 -20.57 -75.80 21.37
C GLY A 279 -19.13 -76.18 21.01
N GLU A 280 -18.79 -77.46 21.20
CA GLU A 280 -17.53 -78.11 20.85
C GLU A 280 -17.12 -77.97 19.37
N LYS A 281 -15.85 -77.64 19.11
CA LYS A 281 -14.90 -78.54 18.44
C LYS A 281 -13.49 -77.94 18.31
N ASP A 282 -12.54 -78.67 18.87
CA ASP A 282 -11.15 -78.89 18.51
C ASP A 282 -10.56 -78.08 17.32
N ARG A 283 -9.52 -77.28 17.62
CA ARG A 283 -8.30 -77.21 16.80
C ARG A 283 -7.15 -76.52 17.52
N GLU A 284 -5.96 -77.04 17.22
CA GLU A 284 -4.71 -77.00 17.97
C GLU A 284 -3.96 -75.66 17.93
N MET A 285 -3.06 -75.49 18.93
CA MET A 285 -2.07 -74.41 19.04
C MET A 285 -0.99 -74.52 17.94
N PRO A 286 -0.18 -73.46 17.77
CA PRO A 286 1.15 -73.60 18.37
C PRO A 286 1.61 -72.37 19.16
N GLN A 287 2.44 -72.70 20.14
CA GLN A 287 3.22 -71.83 20.99
C GLN A 287 4.18 -70.97 20.16
N ASN A 288 4.33 -69.70 20.52
CA ASN A 288 5.64 -69.05 20.42
C ASN A 288 5.89 -68.24 21.70
N VAL A 289 6.79 -68.78 22.52
CA VAL A 289 7.39 -68.09 23.67
C VAL A 289 8.54 -67.26 23.13
N GLN A 290 8.45 -65.94 23.21
CA GLN A 290 9.62 -65.09 23.31
C GLN A 290 9.60 -64.33 24.63
N LYS A 291 10.81 -64.23 25.15
CA LYS A 291 11.18 -64.10 26.55
C LYS A 291 11.68 -62.68 26.75
N GLY A 292 11.06 -61.98 27.69
CA GLY A 292 11.57 -60.85 28.47
C GLY A 292 12.36 -59.73 27.78
N GLU A 293 11.85 -58.51 27.90
CA GLU A 293 12.70 -57.39 28.31
C GLU A 293 11.92 -56.45 29.22
N SER A 294 12.37 -56.37 30.46
CA SER A 294 11.92 -55.43 31.48
C SER A 294 12.57 -54.07 31.22
N VAL A 295 11.75 -53.05 30.95
CA VAL A 295 12.16 -51.64 31.05
C VAL A 295 11.23 -50.96 32.04
N ALA A 296 11.85 -50.07 32.82
CA ALA A 296 11.39 -49.42 34.05
C ALA A 296 9.98 -48.79 34.02
N PRO A 297 9.35 -48.62 35.19
CA PRO A 297 8.05 -47.95 35.32
C PRO A 297 8.22 -46.42 35.27
N GLU A 298 7.13 -45.74 34.93
CA GLU A 298 6.90 -44.27 34.90
C GLU A 298 6.71 -43.63 33.51
N ASP A 299 6.00 -44.31 32.60
CA ASP A 299 5.16 -43.61 31.62
C ASP A 299 3.75 -43.42 32.23
N VAL A 300 3.48 -42.21 32.70
CA VAL A 300 2.11 -41.79 33.03
C VAL A 300 1.33 -41.85 31.71
N MET A 301 0.33 -42.74 31.60
CA MET A 301 -0.55 -42.81 30.43
C MET A 301 -1.17 -41.43 30.15
N LEU A 302 -0.60 -40.71 29.20
CA LEU A 302 -1.20 -39.53 28.60
C LEU A 302 -2.32 -40.02 27.69
N GLN A 303 -3.54 -40.05 28.21
CA GLN A 303 -4.72 -40.18 27.38
C GLN A 303 -4.98 -38.83 26.71
N SER A 304 -5.58 -38.83 25.53
CA SER A 304 -6.09 -37.62 24.90
C SER A 304 -7.60 -37.75 24.68
N CYS A 305 -8.29 -36.61 24.64
CA CYS A 305 -9.68 -36.56 24.18
C CYS A 305 -9.88 -35.44 23.16
N ASP A 306 -10.87 -35.64 22.31
CA ASP A 306 -11.34 -34.62 21.39
C ASP A 306 -12.61 -33.98 21.96
N LEU A 307 -12.66 -32.65 21.96
CA LEU A 307 -13.85 -31.89 22.35
C LEU A 307 -14.37 -31.09 21.15
N ILE A 308 -15.68 -30.93 21.08
CA ILE A 308 -16.35 -30.07 20.10
C ILE A 308 -17.08 -28.99 20.88
N LEU A 309 -16.64 -27.75 20.70
CA LEU A 309 -17.29 -26.57 21.24
C LEU A 309 -18.28 -26.03 20.21
N SER A 310 -19.56 -25.95 20.56
CA SER A 310 -20.61 -25.38 19.72
C SER A 310 -21.30 -24.21 20.43
N TYR A 311 -21.51 -23.11 19.71
CA TYR A 311 -22.14 -21.91 20.24
C TYR A 311 -22.89 -21.13 19.17
N ILE A 312 -23.78 -20.23 19.59
CA ILE A 312 -24.52 -19.31 18.74
C ILE A 312 -24.02 -17.90 18.96
N THR A 313 -23.85 -17.14 17.88
CA THR A 313 -23.50 -15.72 17.91
C THR A 313 -24.52 -14.88 17.14
N GLY A 314 -24.86 -13.71 17.68
CA GLY A 314 -25.78 -12.76 17.07
C GLY A 314 -25.13 -11.79 16.07
N ALA A 315 -23.80 -11.83 15.94
CA ALA A 315 -23.04 -10.88 15.12
C ALA A 315 -22.61 -11.45 13.76
N ALA A 316 -23.23 -12.54 13.32
CA ALA A 316 -23.07 -13.02 11.97
C ALA A 316 -24.38 -13.55 11.43
N CYS A 317 -24.68 -13.21 10.17
CA CYS A 317 -25.89 -13.65 9.50
C CYS A 317 -25.67 -13.72 7.99
N TRP A 318 -26.67 -14.25 7.29
CA TRP A 318 -26.73 -14.17 5.84
C TRP A 318 -28.10 -13.67 5.38
N GLN A 319 -28.14 -13.04 4.21
CA GLN A 319 -29.37 -12.57 3.61
C GLN A 319 -29.40 -12.96 2.12
N PRO A 320 -30.55 -13.41 1.59
CA PRO A 320 -30.70 -13.66 0.16
C PRO A 320 -30.70 -12.31 -0.60
N SER A 321 -29.92 -12.24 -1.67
CA SER A 321 -29.91 -11.13 -2.61
C SER A 321 -30.28 -11.66 -3.99
N TYR A 322 -31.12 -10.92 -4.72
CA TYR A 322 -31.54 -11.28 -6.06
C TYR A 322 -31.15 -10.17 -7.02
N ASP A 323 -30.33 -10.49 -8.02
CA ASP A 323 -30.05 -9.59 -9.13
C ASP A 323 -30.92 -9.99 -10.33
N ILE A 324 -31.66 -9.02 -10.88
CA ILE A 324 -32.60 -9.24 -11.97
C ILE A 324 -32.18 -8.40 -13.16
N GLN A 325 -31.83 -9.07 -14.25
CA GLN A 325 -31.53 -8.44 -15.53
C GLN A 325 -32.69 -8.69 -16.49
N LEU A 326 -33.37 -7.63 -16.91
CA LEU A 326 -34.51 -7.69 -17.81
C LEU A 326 -34.11 -7.20 -19.21
N ASP A 327 -34.35 -8.03 -20.22
CA ASP A 327 -34.28 -7.63 -21.62
C ASP A 327 -35.70 -7.40 -22.15
N THR A 328 -36.06 -6.13 -22.31
CA THR A 328 -37.38 -5.71 -22.80
C THR A 328 -37.57 -5.94 -24.30
N THR A 329 -36.50 -6.15 -25.05
CA THR A 329 -36.58 -6.36 -26.52
C THR A 329 -36.89 -7.81 -26.86
N ASN A 330 -36.36 -8.76 -26.08
CA ASN A 330 -36.60 -10.18 -26.25
C ASN A 330 -37.65 -10.75 -25.28
N CYS A 331 -38.20 -9.93 -24.38
CA CYS A 331 -39.12 -10.36 -23.32
C CYS A 331 -38.55 -11.49 -22.45
N THR A 332 -37.24 -11.46 -22.17
CA THR A 332 -36.54 -12.45 -21.37
C THR A 332 -35.95 -11.81 -20.12
N GLY A 333 -35.89 -12.55 -19.01
CA GLY A 333 -35.25 -12.10 -17.78
C GLY A 333 -34.30 -13.16 -17.23
N ILE A 334 -33.17 -12.72 -16.68
CA ILE A 334 -32.22 -13.56 -15.94
C ILE A 334 -32.33 -13.17 -14.46
N LEU A 335 -32.52 -14.17 -13.60
CA LEU A 335 -32.53 -14.04 -12.15
C LEU A 335 -31.29 -14.72 -11.58
N CYS A 336 -30.40 -13.94 -10.99
CA CYS A 336 -29.24 -14.43 -10.24
C CYS A 336 -29.58 -14.43 -8.75
N PHE A 337 -29.30 -15.56 -8.09
CA PHE A 337 -29.47 -15.72 -6.65
C PHE A 337 -28.11 -15.65 -5.97
N ASP A 338 -27.92 -14.62 -5.17
CA ASP A 338 -26.71 -14.35 -4.41
C ASP A 338 -26.97 -14.46 -2.91
N ALA A 339 -25.92 -14.75 -2.15
CA ALA A 339 -25.97 -14.77 -0.68
C ALA A 339 -25.04 -13.69 -0.13
N GLN A 340 -25.63 -12.73 0.58
CA GLN A 340 -24.86 -11.70 1.30
C GLN A 340 -24.57 -12.21 2.71
N ILE A 341 -23.29 -12.42 3.02
CA ILE A 341 -22.84 -12.88 4.35
C ILE A 341 -22.24 -11.69 5.10
N THR A 342 -22.63 -11.51 6.36
CA THR A 342 -22.04 -10.52 7.25
C THR A 342 -21.48 -11.22 8.48
N ASN A 343 -20.26 -10.85 8.87
CA ASN A 343 -19.62 -11.35 10.08
C ASN A 343 -18.92 -10.18 10.79
N THR A 344 -19.34 -9.91 12.01
CA THR A 344 -18.76 -8.89 12.91
C THR A 344 -18.31 -9.49 14.25
N THR A 345 -18.18 -10.83 14.33
CA THR A 345 -17.82 -11.60 15.54
C THR A 345 -16.35 -11.50 15.95
N SER A 346 -15.51 -10.80 15.17
CA SER A 346 -14.04 -10.71 15.35
C SER A 346 -13.30 -12.07 15.29
N GLU A 347 -14.01 -13.15 14.98
CA GLU A 347 -13.47 -14.50 14.84
C GLU A 347 -13.14 -14.82 13.37
N THR A 348 -12.01 -15.50 13.16
CA THR A 348 -11.62 -16.03 11.86
C THR A 348 -12.17 -17.44 11.70
N TRP A 349 -12.80 -17.73 10.56
CA TRP A 349 -13.35 -19.05 10.21
C TRP A 349 -12.58 -19.64 9.01
N GLU A 350 -11.38 -20.15 9.25
CA GLU A 350 -10.55 -20.72 8.17
C GLU A 350 -10.96 -22.15 7.81
N ARG A 351 -11.01 -22.45 6.52
CA ARG A 351 -11.17 -23.81 5.96
C ARG A 351 -12.37 -24.60 6.52
N CYS A 352 -13.44 -23.92 6.91
CA CYS A 352 -14.60 -24.55 7.52
C CYS A 352 -15.74 -24.82 6.52
N LYS A 353 -16.63 -25.75 6.85
CA LYS A 353 -17.87 -25.96 6.10
C LYS A 353 -18.88 -24.88 6.45
N VAL A 354 -19.16 -23.97 5.52
CA VAL A 354 -20.22 -22.96 5.66
C VAL A 354 -21.54 -23.48 5.09
N THR A 355 -22.61 -23.44 5.87
CA THR A 355 -23.97 -23.83 5.46
C THR A 355 -24.90 -22.63 5.63
N LEU A 356 -25.62 -22.26 4.57
CA LEU A 356 -26.63 -21.20 4.62
C LEU A 356 -28.00 -21.83 4.87
N SER A 357 -28.67 -21.41 5.94
CA SER A 357 -30.00 -21.91 6.29
C SER A 357 -31.01 -20.78 6.32
N THR A 358 -32.12 -20.95 5.60
CA THR A 358 -33.27 -20.04 5.64
C THR A 358 -34.15 -20.26 6.87
N SER A 359 -33.91 -21.32 7.65
CA SER A 359 -34.68 -21.60 8.86
C SER A 359 -34.45 -20.49 9.89
N GLN A 360 -35.53 -20.01 10.51
CA GLN A 360 -35.39 -19.23 11.72
C GLN A 360 -34.88 -20.19 12.81
N ALA A 361 -33.61 -20.08 13.20
CA ALA A 361 -33.10 -20.85 14.34
C ALA A 361 -33.71 -20.38 15.69
N ALA A 362 -34.69 -19.46 15.67
CA ALA A 362 -35.60 -19.20 16.76
C ALA A 362 -36.81 -20.14 16.63
N PHE A 363 -36.72 -21.35 17.18
CA PHE A 363 -37.91 -22.17 17.40
C PHE A 363 -38.66 -21.60 18.62
N SER A 364 -39.52 -20.61 18.40
CA SER A 364 -40.60 -20.28 19.34
C SER A 364 -41.84 -21.05 18.89
N GLY A 365 -42.24 -22.08 19.64
CA GLY A 365 -43.31 -22.99 19.26
C GLY A 365 -44.66 -22.31 18.95
N LEU A 366 -45.48 -23.04 18.18
CA LEU A 366 -46.93 -22.92 17.94
C LEU A 366 -47.53 -21.56 17.51
N VAL A 367 -46.75 -20.54 17.18
CA VAL A 367 -47.27 -19.24 16.68
C VAL A 367 -46.38 -18.66 15.57
N ASP A 368 -45.93 -19.47 14.63
CA ASP A 368 -45.33 -18.95 13.39
C ASP A 368 -46.46 -18.87 12.35
N ALA A 369 -47.26 -17.80 12.45
CA ALA A 369 -48.27 -17.51 11.44
C ALA A 369 -47.58 -17.29 10.09
N ALA A 370 -48.05 -17.95 9.04
CA ALA A 370 -47.51 -17.75 7.70
C ALA A 370 -47.45 -16.24 7.40
N PRO A 371 -46.27 -15.70 7.03
CA PRO A 371 -46.12 -14.27 6.83
C PRO A 371 -47.09 -13.82 5.73
N THR A 372 -47.92 -12.83 6.04
CA THR A 372 -48.80 -12.20 5.06
C THR A 372 -47.95 -11.42 4.08
N LEU A 373 -47.87 -11.89 2.83
CA LEU A 373 -47.14 -11.21 1.77
C LEU A 373 -47.90 -9.95 1.36
N GLU A 374 -47.39 -8.79 1.73
CA GLU A 374 -47.89 -7.52 1.20
C GLU A 374 -47.36 -7.30 -0.22
N PRO A 375 -48.21 -6.90 -1.19
CA PRO A 375 -47.78 -6.65 -2.56
C PRO A 375 -46.79 -5.48 -2.62
N TRP A 376 -45.62 -5.73 -3.22
CA TRP A 376 -44.60 -4.70 -3.46
C TRP A 376 -44.97 -3.87 -4.70
N ASN A 377 -45.39 -2.62 -4.48
CA ASN A 377 -45.74 -1.70 -5.56
C ASN A 377 -44.48 -0.99 -6.07
N ILE A 378 -43.97 -1.41 -7.23
CA ILE A 378 -42.82 -0.77 -7.89
C ILE A 378 -43.31 0.53 -8.54
N ILE A 379 -42.80 1.68 -8.09
CA ILE A 379 -43.09 3.00 -8.68
C ILE A 379 -41.86 3.44 -9.50
N LEU A 380 -42.05 3.65 -10.80
CA LEU A 380 -41.00 4.20 -11.67
C LEU A 380 -40.86 5.71 -11.41
N LYS A 381 -39.72 6.14 -10.86
CA LYS A 381 -39.45 7.56 -10.63
C LYS A 381 -39.06 8.24 -11.96
N PRO A 382 -39.66 9.40 -12.32
CA PRO A 382 -39.19 10.18 -13.46
C PRO A 382 -37.81 10.77 -13.17
N LYS A 383 -36.95 10.75 -14.20
CA LYS A 383 -35.55 11.21 -14.15
C LYS A 383 -35.51 12.72 -13.87
N GLY A 384 -35.17 13.12 -12.64
CA GLY A 384 -34.94 14.55 -12.34
C GLY A 384 -34.89 14.99 -10.88
N ASP A 385 -35.39 14.21 -9.92
CA ASP A 385 -35.51 14.68 -8.54
C ASP A 385 -34.54 13.94 -7.61
N GLY A 386 -33.32 14.46 -7.50
CA GLY A 386 -32.31 14.02 -6.54
C GLY A 386 -32.39 14.88 -5.27
N TYR A 387 -32.07 14.27 -4.13
CA TYR A 387 -32.12 14.82 -2.75
C TYR A 387 -33.41 14.53 -1.95
N GLY A 388 -33.67 13.25 -1.73
CA GLY A 388 -34.40 12.74 -0.58
C GLY A 388 -33.99 11.29 -0.30
N PRO A 389 -34.00 10.79 0.95
CA PRO A 389 -33.68 9.40 1.25
C PRO A 389 -34.65 8.49 0.49
N ASP A 390 -34.12 7.60 -0.35
CA ASP A 390 -34.92 6.78 -1.27
C ASP A 390 -35.90 5.85 -0.53
N PRO A 391 -37.22 6.08 -0.63
CA PRO A 391 -38.23 5.15 -0.11
C PRO A 391 -38.42 3.93 -1.04
N LEU A 392 -37.67 3.85 -2.14
CA LEU A 392 -37.84 2.85 -3.21
C LEU A 392 -37.26 1.48 -2.86
N VAL A 393 -36.32 1.41 -1.91
CA VAL A 393 -35.61 0.17 -1.56
C VAL A 393 -36.13 -0.45 -0.26
N LYS A 394 -36.91 0.30 0.53
CA LYS A 394 -37.38 -0.15 1.85
C LYS A 394 -38.87 0.08 1.96
N SER A 395 -39.62 -0.99 2.27
CA SER A 395 -41.03 -0.87 2.62
C SER A 395 -41.19 0.10 3.80
N ARG A 396 -42.31 0.82 3.87
CA ARG A 396 -42.67 1.68 5.02
C ARG A 396 -42.59 0.89 6.33
N GLU A 397 -43.03 -0.37 6.31
CA GLU A 397 -42.96 -1.27 7.45
C GLU A 397 -41.54 -1.73 7.77
N GLU A 398 -40.66 -1.91 6.76
CA GLU A 398 -39.25 -2.27 6.98
C GLU A 398 -38.49 -1.11 7.65
N VAL A 399 -38.80 0.13 7.26
CA VAL A 399 -38.29 1.33 7.93
C VAL A 399 -38.79 1.38 9.37
N GLU A 400 -40.06 1.05 9.60
CA GLU A 400 -40.67 1.07 10.93
C GLU A 400 -40.13 -0.03 11.84
N LEU A 401 -39.95 -1.25 11.32
CA LEU A 401 -39.34 -2.38 12.02
C LEU A 401 -37.86 -2.15 12.32
N ARG A 402 -37.09 -1.60 11.38
CA ARG A 402 -35.69 -1.19 11.64
C ARG A 402 -35.61 -0.08 12.67
N SER A 403 -36.54 0.88 12.64
CA SER A 403 -36.59 1.97 13.62
C SER A 403 -36.92 1.44 15.01
N ARG A 404 -37.92 0.55 15.14
CA ARG A 404 -38.25 -0.13 16.40
C ARG A 404 -37.13 -1.03 16.91
N PHE A 405 -36.42 -1.71 16.00
CA PHE A 405 -35.24 -2.50 16.32
C PHE A 405 -34.06 -1.62 16.78
N TRP A 406 -33.85 -0.45 16.17
CA TRP A 406 -32.84 0.51 16.63
C TRP A 406 -33.21 1.17 17.97
N GLU A 407 -34.48 1.49 18.18
CA GLU A 407 -35.00 2.02 19.45
C GLU A 407 -34.91 0.98 20.58
N SER A 408 -35.07 -0.30 20.29
CA SER A 408 -34.89 -1.37 21.29
C SER A 408 -33.42 -1.61 21.67
N GLN A 409 -32.47 -1.20 20.82
CA GLN A 409 -31.03 -1.29 21.06
C GLN A 409 -30.48 -0.10 21.88
N HIS A 410 -31.23 1.00 22.02
CA HIS A 410 -30.83 2.19 22.79
C HIS A 410 -31.90 2.64 23.81
N PRO A 411 -32.01 2.00 24.99
CA PRO A 411 -32.94 2.44 26.01
C PRO A 411 -32.33 3.59 26.84
N SER A 412 -32.42 4.85 26.36
CA SER A 412 -32.69 6.04 27.21
C SER A 412 -32.51 7.38 26.49
N PHE A 413 -33.61 8.10 26.25
CA PHE A 413 -33.84 9.45 26.82
C PHE A 413 -35.33 9.82 26.63
N ARG A 414 -36.19 9.45 27.58
CA ARG A 414 -37.55 10.01 27.66
C ARG A 414 -37.43 11.44 28.18
N SER A 415 -37.40 12.43 27.29
CA SER A 415 -37.64 13.82 27.66
C SER A 415 -39.13 14.02 27.94
N TRP A 416 -39.43 14.44 29.17
CA TRP A 416 -40.72 14.93 29.60
C TRP A 416 -41.12 16.20 28.82
N THR A 417 -42.23 16.16 28.11
CA THR A 417 -43.14 17.27 27.80
C THR A 417 -44.45 16.58 27.38
N THR A 418 -45.59 16.76 28.03
CA THR A 418 -46.34 18.02 28.13
C THR A 418 -47.36 17.93 29.29
N CYS A 419 -47.28 18.85 30.25
CA CYS A 419 -48.43 19.32 31.02
C CYS A 419 -49.31 20.19 30.11
N GLY A 420 -50.63 20.11 30.30
CA GLY A 420 -51.64 20.56 29.36
C GLY A 420 -51.98 22.05 29.32
N HIS A 421 -52.74 22.35 28.28
CA HIS A 421 -53.73 23.42 28.21
C HIS A 421 -54.89 22.89 27.35
N VAL A 422 -55.97 22.46 27.98
CA VAL A 422 -57.34 23.03 27.91
C VAL A 422 -58.06 22.61 29.19
#